data_AF-A0A3D2BA33-F1
#
_entry.id   AF-A0A3D2BA33-F1
#
_cell.length_a   1.000
_cell.length_b   1.000
_cell.length_c   1.000
_cell.angle_alpha   90.00
_cell.angle_beta   90.00
_cell.angle_gamma   90.00
#
_symmetry.space_group_name_H-M   'P 1'
#
loop_
_entity.id
_entity.type
_entity.pdbx_description
1 polymer ?
#
loop_
_entity_poly.entity_id
_entity_poly.type
_entity_poly.pdbx_seq_one_letter_code
_entity_poly.pdbx_strand_id
1 'polypeptide(L)'
;MTTAHETVKTRHKETSLIFPVLALAVLFFWGSAQSLPVVIGINILALVGILSSAFSVVRHADVLAHRLGEPYGSLILSLSVVILEVSLISALMATGDAAPTLMRDTLYSIIMIVTGGLVGFSLLLGGRKFATQYLNLFGIKQYLIALFPLAIIVLVFPMALPGANFTTGQ
;
A
#
# COMPACT_ATOMS: atom_id res chain seq x y z
N MET A 1 21.68 -0.98 -40.14
CA MET A 1 21.78 -2.10 -39.17
C MET A 1 22.68 -1.66 -38.03
N THR A 2 22.40 -2.16 -36.81
CA THR A 2 23.00 -1.87 -35.49
C THR A 2 22.31 -0.77 -34.66
N THR A 3 21.10 -1.09 -34.22
CA THR A 3 20.49 -0.56 -32.99
C THR A 3 21.33 -1.03 -31.79
N ALA A 4 22.12 -0.14 -31.21
CA ALA A 4 22.76 -0.37 -29.93
C ALA A 4 21.66 -0.45 -28.86
N HIS A 5 21.35 -1.67 -28.41
CA HIS A 5 20.61 -1.88 -27.18
C HIS A 5 21.49 -1.40 -26.03
N GLU A 6 21.25 -0.19 -25.53
CA GLU A 6 21.73 0.22 -24.22
C GLU A 6 21.04 -0.69 -23.19
N THR A 7 21.74 -1.75 -22.80
CA THR A 7 21.39 -2.51 -21.60
C THR A 7 21.61 -1.59 -20.41
N VAL A 8 20.56 -0.89 -19.98
CA VAL A 8 20.53 -0.15 -18.71
C VAL A 8 20.81 -1.17 -17.61
N LYS A 9 22.08 -1.23 -17.21
CA LYS A 9 22.58 -2.09 -16.15
C LYS A 9 22.13 -1.49 -14.83
N THR A 10 20.88 -1.78 -14.45
CA THR A 10 20.33 -1.44 -13.15
C THR A 10 21.01 -2.32 -12.09
N ARG A 11 22.24 -1.98 -11.72
CA ARG A 11 22.90 -2.51 -10.53
C ARG A 11 22.22 -1.89 -9.31
N HIS A 12 20.94 -2.21 -9.09
CA HIS A 12 20.24 -1.86 -7.88
C HIS A 12 20.85 -2.74 -6.79
N LYS A 13 21.83 -2.18 -6.08
CA LYS A 13 22.22 -2.73 -4.79
C LYS A 13 20.94 -2.79 -3.96
N GLU A 14 20.55 -3.98 -3.55
CA GLU A 14 19.42 -4.22 -2.62
C GLU A 14 19.77 -3.74 -1.21
N THR A 15 20.36 -2.55 -1.08
CA THR A 15 20.65 -1.91 0.20
C THR A 15 19.38 -1.65 1.00
N SER A 16 18.22 -1.63 0.34
CA SER A 16 16.92 -1.56 1.01
C SER A 16 16.62 -2.81 1.84
N LEU A 17 17.21 -3.97 1.52
CA LEU A 17 17.00 -5.21 2.27
C LEU A 17 17.73 -5.21 3.62
N ILE A 18 18.74 -4.35 3.79
CA ILE A 18 19.53 -4.25 5.02
C ILE A 18 18.64 -3.78 6.18
N PHE A 19 17.73 -2.84 5.93
CA PHE A 19 16.83 -2.30 6.96
C PHE A 19 15.87 -3.33 7.57
N PRO A 20 15.08 -4.11 6.79
CA PRO A 20 14.22 -5.14 7.36
C PRO A 20 15.01 -6.29 7.98
N VAL A 21 16.17 -6.66 7.43
CA VAL A 21 17.03 -7.70 8.04
C VAL A 21 17.59 -7.24 9.40
N LEU A 22 18.04 -5.97 9.50
CA LEU A 22 18.45 -5.40 10.78
C LEU A 22 17.29 -5.32 11.78
N ALA A 23 16.10 -4.91 11.34
CA ALA A 23 14.92 -4.86 12.21
C ALA A 23 14.58 -6.25 12.77
N LEU A 24 14.63 -7.30 11.93
CA LEU A 24 14.43 -8.69 12.36
C LEU A 24 15.51 -9.16 13.33
N ALA A 25 16.78 -8.87 13.06
CA ALA A 25 17.87 -9.22 13.96
C ALA A 25 17.70 -8.57 15.34
N VAL A 26 17.39 -7.27 15.37
CA VAL A 26 17.15 -6.53 16.61
C VAL A 26 15.93 -7.07 17.36
N LEU A 27 14.83 -7.38 16.66
CA LEU A 27 13.65 -8.01 17.25
C LEU A 27 13.97 -9.40 17.83
N PHE A 28 14.81 -10.19 17.18
CA PHE A 28 15.20 -11.51 17.66
C PHE A 28 16.03 -11.44 18.96
N PHE A 29 16.99 -10.51 19.03
CA PHE A 29 17.87 -10.39 20.20
C PHE A 29 17.26 -9.57 21.36
N TRP A 30 16.45 -8.56 21.07
CA TRP A 30 15.92 -7.61 22.06
C TRP A 30 14.39 -7.57 22.14
N GLY A 31 13.66 -8.45 21.45
CA GLY A 31 12.20 -8.47 21.46
C GLY A 31 11.55 -8.69 22.84
N SER A 32 12.29 -9.25 23.80
CA SER A 32 11.82 -9.45 25.18
C SER A 32 12.07 -8.25 26.10
N ALA A 33 12.74 -7.21 25.63
CA ALA A 33 13.04 -6.03 26.45
C ALA A 33 11.75 -5.27 26.83
N GLN A 34 11.59 -4.98 28.13
CA GLN A 34 10.42 -4.27 28.68
C GLN A 34 10.69 -2.78 28.94
N SER A 35 11.90 -2.28 28.64
CA SER A 35 12.23 -0.88 28.87
C SER A 35 11.61 0.00 27.78
N LEU A 36 10.81 0.99 28.20
CA LEU A 36 10.09 1.91 27.30
C LEU A 36 10.97 2.51 26.19
N PRO A 37 12.20 3.02 26.46
CA PRO A 37 13.03 3.59 25.40
C PRO A 37 13.45 2.56 24.33
N VAL A 38 13.69 1.31 24.74
CA VAL A 38 14.11 0.24 23.84
C VAL A 38 12.94 -0.21 22.98
N VAL A 39 11.75 -0.38 23.57
CA VAL A 39 10.53 -0.72 22.82
C VAL A 39 10.20 0.33 21.77
N ILE A 40 10.30 1.63 22.10
CA ILE A 40 10.09 2.71 21.13
C ILE A 40 11.12 2.63 20.00
N GLY A 41 12.40 2.43 20.33
CA GLY A 41 13.46 2.29 19.33
C GLY A 41 13.24 1.12 18.37
N ILE A 42 12.82 -0.04 18.90
CA ILE A 42 12.50 -1.23 18.11
C ILE A 42 11.30 -0.96 17.18
N ASN A 43 10.24 -0.32 17.68
CA ASN A 43 9.06 -0.01 16.87
C ASN A 43 9.38 0.96 15.73
N ILE A 44 10.19 2.00 15.98
CA ILE A 44 10.63 2.92 14.92
C ILE A 44 11.48 2.18 13.89
N LEU A 45 12.41 1.32 14.32
CA LEU A 45 13.24 0.52 13.42
C LEU A 45 12.38 -0.43 12.57
N ALA A 46 11.41 -1.10 13.18
CA ALA A 46 10.47 -1.98 12.50
C ALA A 46 9.62 -1.20 11.47
N LEU A 47 9.11 -0.02 11.84
CA LEU A 47 8.35 0.85 10.93
C LEU A 47 9.20 1.26 9.72
N VAL A 48 10.45 1.70 9.93
CA VAL A 48 11.38 2.04 8.84
C VAL A 48 11.68 0.81 7.98
N GLY A 49 11.86 -0.37 8.59
CA GLY A 49 12.04 -1.64 7.89
C GLY A 49 10.85 -1.97 6.98
N ILE A 50 9.63 -1.89 7.49
CA ILE A 50 8.40 -2.13 6.75
C ILE A 50 8.25 -1.14 5.59
N LEU A 51 8.41 0.17 5.86
CA LEU A 51 8.29 1.21 4.83
C LEU A 51 9.35 1.02 3.73
N SER A 52 10.60 0.76 4.10
CA SER A 52 11.68 0.54 3.12
C SER A 52 11.40 -0.69 2.24
N SER A 53 10.84 -1.77 2.82
CA SER A 53 10.45 -2.96 2.08
C SER A 53 9.30 -2.67 1.11
N ALA A 54 8.25 -1.98 1.57
CA ALA A 54 7.11 -1.59 0.74
C ALA A 54 7.54 -0.72 -0.45
N PHE A 55 8.38 0.30 -0.24
CA PHE A 55 8.91 1.13 -1.32
C PHE A 55 9.80 0.35 -2.29
N SER A 56 10.58 -0.61 -1.80
CA SER A 56 11.37 -1.51 -2.66
C SER A 56 10.46 -2.31 -3.58
N VAL A 57 9.40 -2.94 -3.05
CA VAL A 57 8.44 -3.72 -3.86
C VAL A 57 7.77 -2.85 -4.92
N VAL A 58 7.29 -1.66 -4.55
CA VAL A 58 6.68 -0.72 -5.49
C VAL A 58 7.65 -0.31 -6.60
N ARG A 59 8.93 -0.07 -6.28
CA ARG A 59 9.96 0.25 -7.28
C ARG A 59 10.17 -0.89 -8.28
N HIS A 60 10.21 -2.13 -7.81
CA HIS A 60 10.36 -3.29 -8.71
C HIS A 60 9.12 -3.48 -9.59
N ALA A 61 7.93 -3.30 -9.02
CA ALA A 61 6.68 -3.33 -9.76
C ALA A 61 6.62 -2.25 -10.85
N ASP A 62 7.09 -1.04 -10.56
CA ASP A 62 7.12 0.08 -11.51
C ASP A 62 8.11 -0.18 -12.67
N VAL A 63 9.31 -0.68 -12.37
CA VAL A 63 10.28 -1.07 -13.43
C VAL A 63 9.70 -2.18 -14.31
N LEU A 64 9.01 -3.15 -13.71
CA LEU A 64 8.36 -4.23 -14.46
C LEU A 64 7.20 -3.69 -15.30
N ALA A 65 6.40 -2.78 -14.74
CA ALA A 65 5.30 -2.13 -15.43
C ALA A 65 5.78 -1.35 -16.66
N HIS A 66 6.87 -0.62 -16.52
CA HIS A 66 7.46 0.13 -17.63
C HIS A 66 7.99 -0.78 -18.75
N ARG A 67 8.55 -1.95 -18.39
CA ARG A 67 9.03 -2.93 -19.37
C ARG A 67 7.91 -3.64 -20.13
N LEU A 68 6.76 -3.82 -19.50
CA LEU A 68 5.62 -4.53 -20.10
C LEU A 68 4.69 -3.61 -20.89
N GLY A 69 4.71 -2.30 -20.62
CA GLY A 69 3.85 -1.33 -21.28
C GLY A 69 2.36 -1.51 -20.94
N GLU A 70 1.51 -0.67 -21.51
CA GLU A 70 0.07 -0.75 -21.29
C GLU A 70 -0.58 -1.84 -22.16
N PRO A 71 -1.56 -2.60 -21.62
CA PRO A 71 -2.25 -2.43 -20.33
C PRO A 71 -1.63 -3.19 -19.15
N TYR A 72 -0.71 -4.12 -19.40
CA TYR A 72 -0.18 -5.05 -18.40
C TYR A 72 0.58 -4.35 -17.28
N GLY A 73 1.28 -3.25 -17.57
CA GLY A 73 2.01 -2.50 -16.56
C GLY A 73 1.12 -1.91 -15.47
N SER A 74 -0.02 -1.35 -15.86
CA SER A 74 -1.01 -0.81 -14.91
C SER A 74 -1.60 -1.92 -14.02
N LEU A 75 -1.89 -3.09 -14.59
CA LEU A 75 -2.36 -4.25 -13.84
C LEU A 75 -1.33 -4.74 -12.83
N ILE A 76 -0.06 -4.84 -13.21
CA ILE A 76 1.01 -5.31 -12.32
C ILE A 76 1.27 -4.33 -11.19
N LEU A 77 1.29 -3.03 -11.47
CA LEU A 77 1.44 -2.01 -10.44
C LEU A 77 0.31 -2.09 -9.42
N SER A 78 -0.94 -2.17 -9.91
CA SER A 78 -2.14 -2.27 -9.06
C SER A 78 -2.15 -3.55 -8.24
N LEU A 79 -1.87 -4.70 -8.87
CA LEU A 79 -1.83 -6.00 -8.21
C LEU A 79 -0.74 -6.06 -7.14
N SER A 80 0.43 -5.47 -7.39
CA SER A 80 1.54 -5.45 -6.42
C SER A 80 1.15 -4.73 -5.13
N VAL A 81 0.48 -3.58 -5.24
CA VAL A 81 0.00 -2.84 -4.06
C VAL A 81 -1.07 -3.62 -3.32
N VAL A 82 -2.03 -4.24 -4.02
CA VAL A 82 -3.06 -5.08 -3.40
C VAL A 82 -2.46 -6.27 -2.67
N ILE A 83 -1.44 -6.93 -3.25
CA ILE A 83 -0.74 -8.04 -2.59
C ILE A 83 -0.05 -7.55 -1.31
N LEU A 84 0.59 -6.38 -1.32
CA LEU A 84 1.20 -5.81 -0.11
C LEU A 84 0.17 -5.60 1.00
N GLU A 85 -0.99 -5.02 0.68
CA GLU A 85 -2.05 -4.77 1.64
C GLU A 85 -2.64 -6.06 2.22
N VAL A 86 -3.03 -6.99 1.35
CA VAL A 86 -3.63 -8.27 1.78
C VAL A 86 -2.65 -9.10 2.60
N SER A 87 -1.36 -9.08 2.25
CA SER A 87 -0.31 -9.78 3.02
C SER A 87 -0.14 -9.18 4.42
N LEU A 88 -0.13 -7.84 4.54
CA LEU A 88 -0.01 -7.16 5.84
C LEU A 88 -1.22 -7.46 6.73
N ILE A 89 -2.44 -7.34 6.18
CA ILE A 89 -3.67 -7.63 6.91
C ILE A 89 -3.70 -9.10 7.34
N SER A 90 -3.35 -10.03 6.44
CA SER A 90 -3.34 -11.47 6.75
C SER A 90 -2.30 -11.81 7.82
N ALA A 91 -1.10 -11.23 7.76
CA ALA A 91 -0.07 -11.42 8.77
C ALA A 91 -0.54 -10.93 10.14
N LEU A 92 -1.20 -9.77 10.18
CA LEU A 92 -1.77 -9.22 11.41
C LEU A 92 -2.90 -10.10 11.96
N MET A 93 -3.83 -10.54 11.10
CA MET A 93 -4.92 -11.43 11.52
C MET A 93 -4.41 -12.81 11.98
N ALA A 94 -3.32 -13.31 11.39
CA ALA A 94 -2.70 -14.57 11.78
C ALA A 94 -2.06 -14.54 13.18
N THR A 95 -1.71 -13.36 13.72
CA THR A 95 -1.21 -13.23 15.10
C THR A 95 -2.29 -13.42 16.17
N GLY A 96 -3.58 -13.45 15.79
CA GLY A 96 -4.70 -13.78 16.69
C GLY A 96 -5.14 -12.67 17.65
N ASP A 97 -4.38 -11.59 17.77
CA ASP A 97 -4.67 -10.43 18.65
C ASP A 97 -5.38 -9.28 17.90
N ALA A 98 -5.68 -9.48 16.61
CA ALA A 98 -6.33 -8.47 15.79
C ALA A 98 -7.84 -8.41 16.10
N ALA A 99 -8.34 -7.22 16.46
CA ALA A 99 -9.77 -6.99 16.57
C ALA A 99 -10.48 -7.39 15.24
N PRO A 100 -11.66 -8.04 15.27
CA PRO A 100 -12.39 -8.43 14.06
C PRO A 100 -12.74 -7.25 13.14
N THR A 101 -12.66 -6.03 13.68
CA THR A 101 -12.92 -4.76 13.01
C THR A 101 -11.71 -4.22 12.28
N LEU A 102 -10.50 -4.63 12.67
CA LEU A 102 -9.25 -3.99 12.28
C LEU A 102 -9.08 -3.97 10.75
N MET A 103 -9.44 -5.06 10.07
CA MET A 103 -9.43 -5.13 8.61
C MET A 103 -10.29 -4.04 7.97
N ARG A 104 -11.54 -3.86 8.43
CA ARG A 104 -12.43 -2.83 7.85
C ARG A 104 -11.91 -1.43 8.15
N ASP A 105 -11.36 -1.23 9.35
CA ASP A 105 -10.87 0.06 9.80
C ASP A 105 -9.62 0.48 8.99
N THR A 106 -8.78 -0.47 8.60
CA THR A 106 -7.66 -0.23 7.67
C THR A 106 -8.14 0.16 6.27
N LEU A 107 -9.14 -0.52 5.70
CA LEU A 107 -9.69 -0.18 4.39
C LEU A 107 -10.36 1.19 4.37
N TYR A 108 -11.14 1.54 5.41
CA TYR A 108 -11.69 2.89 5.57
C TYR A 108 -10.58 3.94 5.64
N SER A 109 -9.52 3.66 6.40
CA SER A 109 -8.37 4.56 6.53
C SER A 109 -7.67 4.77 5.19
N ILE A 110 -7.45 3.71 4.41
CA ILE A 110 -6.84 3.81 3.07
C ILE A 110 -7.68 4.71 2.15
N ILE A 111 -8.99 4.51 2.10
CA ILE A 111 -9.88 5.34 1.28
C ILE A 111 -9.79 6.81 1.71
N MET A 112 -9.82 7.10 3.01
CA MET A 112 -9.72 8.47 3.52
C MET A 112 -8.36 9.10 3.22
N ILE A 113 -7.27 8.36 3.38
CA ILE A 113 -5.92 8.83 3.09
C ILE A 113 -5.74 9.08 1.59
N VAL A 114 -6.24 8.22 0.71
CA VAL A 114 -6.08 8.39 -0.74
C VAL A 114 -6.98 9.52 -1.26
N THR A 115 -8.26 9.50 -0.91
CA THR A 115 -9.25 10.45 -1.47
C THR A 115 -9.21 11.82 -0.81
N GLY A 116 -9.05 11.89 0.51
CA GLY A 116 -8.98 13.15 1.26
C GLY A 116 -7.54 13.65 1.40
N GLY A 117 -6.64 12.77 1.81
CA GLY A 117 -5.24 13.11 2.06
C GLY A 117 -4.45 13.39 0.79
N LEU A 118 -4.20 12.36 -0.03
CA LEU A 118 -3.30 12.42 -1.17
C LEU A 118 -3.85 13.29 -2.30
N VAL A 119 -5.11 13.09 -2.69
CA VAL A 119 -5.77 13.94 -3.71
C VAL A 119 -5.88 15.39 -3.21
N GLY A 120 -6.34 15.60 -1.97
CA GLY A 120 -6.45 16.95 -1.39
C GLY A 120 -5.10 17.67 -1.33
N PHE A 121 -4.06 16.99 -0.87
CA PHE A 121 -2.69 17.52 -0.82
C PHE A 121 -2.16 17.85 -2.22
N SER A 122 -2.45 17.01 -3.22
CA SER A 122 -2.07 17.25 -4.61
C SER A 122 -2.75 18.49 -5.21
N LEU A 123 -4.02 18.72 -4.86
CA LEU A 123 -4.76 19.92 -5.26
C LEU A 123 -4.26 21.17 -4.53
N LEU A 124 -3.93 21.08 -3.24
CA LEU A 124 -3.39 22.22 -2.47
C LEU A 124 -2.00 22.64 -2.98
N LEU A 125 -1.09 21.68 -3.15
CA LEU A 125 0.25 21.96 -3.66
C LEU A 125 0.23 22.44 -5.11
N GLY A 126 -0.60 21.82 -5.95
CA GLY A 126 -0.73 22.19 -7.34
C GLY A 126 -1.45 23.52 -7.51
N GLY A 127 -2.52 23.79 -6.77
CA GLY A 127 -3.26 25.05 -6.76
C GLY A 127 -2.41 26.25 -6.32
N ARG A 128 -1.47 26.04 -5.40
CA ARG A 128 -0.52 27.10 -4.98
C ARG A 128 0.41 27.54 -6.11
N LYS A 129 0.79 26.62 -7.02
CA LYS A 129 1.72 26.90 -8.13
C LYS A 129 0.98 27.18 -9.45
N PHE A 130 -0.17 26.55 -9.65
CA PHE A 130 -0.98 26.59 -10.86
C PHE A 130 -2.40 26.99 -10.47
N ALA A 131 -2.87 28.16 -10.91
CA ALA A 131 -4.21 28.66 -10.59
C ALA A 131 -5.32 27.73 -11.10
N THR A 132 -5.07 27.00 -12.19
CA THR A 132 -5.95 25.97 -12.74
C THR A 132 -5.15 24.70 -13.01
N GLN A 133 -5.69 23.54 -12.63
CA GLN A 133 -5.09 22.23 -12.89
C GLN A 133 -5.89 21.51 -13.97
N TYR A 134 -5.21 21.04 -15.02
CA TYR A 134 -5.84 20.22 -16.05
C TYR A 134 -6.05 18.80 -15.51
N LEU A 135 -7.31 18.38 -15.44
CA LEU A 135 -7.71 17.05 -15.00
C LEU A 135 -8.49 16.36 -16.12
N ASN A 136 -8.21 15.08 -16.34
CA ASN A 136 -9.01 14.26 -17.24
C ASN A 136 -10.32 13.86 -16.56
N LEU A 137 -11.33 14.72 -16.65
CA LEU A 137 -12.64 14.51 -16.04
C LEU A 137 -13.33 13.24 -16.54
N PHE A 138 -13.09 12.86 -17.80
CA PHE A 138 -13.63 11.63 -18.37
C PHE A 138 -13.05 10.40 -17.66
N GLY A 139 -11.73 10.36 -17.51
CA GLY A 139 -11.05 9.28 -16.78
C GLY A 139 -11.50 9.20 -15.32
N ILE A 140 -11.53 10.33 -14.61
CA ILE A 140 -11.98 10.39 -13.21
C ILE A 140 -13.42 9.86 -13.08
N LYS A 141 -14.32 10.29 -13.96
CA LYS A 141 -15.71 9.82 -13.95
C LYS A 141 -15.79 8.30 -14.13
N GLN A 142 -15.02 7.73 -15.06
CA GLN A 142 -15.00 6.29 -15.30
C GLN A 142 -14.48 5.51 -14.08
N TYR A 143 -13.41 5.98 -13.44
CA TYR A 143 -12.90 5.34 -12.22
C TYR A 143 -13.88 5.44 -11.05
N LEU A 144 -14.51 6.60 -10.84
CA LEU A 144 -15.48 6.78 -9.75
C LEU A 144 -16.73 5.91 -9.93
N ILE A 145 -17.24 5.76 -11.17
CA ILE A 145 -18.38 4.88 -11.46
C ILE A 145 -18.06 3.41 -11.11
N ALA A 146 -16.80 2.98 -11.22
CA ALA A 146 -16.40 1.63 -10.83
C ALA A 146 -16.14 1.51 -9.31
N LEU A 147 -15.46 2.50 -8.71
CA LEU A 147 -15.04 2.45 -7.31
C LEU A 147 -16.20 2.59 -6.33
N PHE A 148 -17.15 3.50 -6.58
CA PHE A 148 -18.25 3.75 -5.64
C PHE A 148 -19.14 2.51 -5.39
N PRO A 149 -19.67 1.83 -6.43
CA PRO A 149 -20.47 0.63 -6.21
C PRO A 149 -19.69 -0.47 -5.50
N LEU A 150 -18.42 -0.68 -5.88
CA LEU A 150 -17.57 -1.69 -5.25
C LEU A 150 -17.33 -1.37 -3.77
N ALA A 151 -17.01 -0.12 -3.43
CA ALA A 151 -16.83 0.31 -2.05
C ALA A 151 -18.11 0.14 -1.22
N ILE A 152 -19.28 0.47 -1.79
CA ILE A 152 -20.58 0.26 -1.11
C ILE A 152 -20.82 -1.22 -0.85
N ILE A 153 -20.61 -2.08 -1.85
CA ILE A 153 -20.84 -3.53 -1.70
C ILE A 153 -19.87 -4.13 -0.67
N VAL A 154 -18.60 -3.72 -0.66
CA VAL A 154 -17.58 -4.32 0.21
C VAL A 154 -17.63 -3.78 1.63
N LEU A 155 -17.85 -2.47 1.83
CA LEU A 155 -17.71 -1.83 3.13
C LEU A 155 -19.04 -1.47 3.80
N VAL A 156 -20.05 -1.07 3.02
CA VAL A 156 -21.32 -0.58 3.56
C VAL A 156 -22.35 -1.70 3.66
N PHE A 157 -22.50 -2.51 2.61
CA PHE A 157 -23.52 -3.56 2.55
C PHE A 157 -23.41 -4.61 3.69
N PRO A 158 -22.21 -5.07 4.12
CA PRO A 158 -22.10 -5.98 5.26
C PRO A 158 -22.74 -5.42 6.52
N MET A 159 -22.67 -4.11 6.75
CA MET A 159 -23.26 -3.48 7.94
C MET A 159 -24.79 -3.53 7.94
N ALA A 160 -25.42 -3.71 6.77
CA ALA A 160 -26.85 -3.92 6.67
C ALA A 160 -27.26 -5.39 6.91
N LEU A 161 -26.30 -6.32 6.98
CA LEU A 161 -26.54 -7.74 7.24
C LEU A 161 -26.48 -8.07 8.74
N PRO A 162 -27.26 -9.05 9.22
CA PRO A 162 -27.12 -9.57 10.58
C PRO A 162 -25.68 -10.04 10.83
N GLY A 163 -25.04 -9.57 11.91
CA GLY A 163 -23.67 -9.95 12.24
C GLY A 163 -22.57 -9.17 11.49
N ALA A 164 -22.93 -8.18 10.67
CA ALA A 164 -22.00 -7.29 9.98
C ALA A 164 -20.96 -7.99 9.08
N ASN A 165 -21.32 -9.12 8.47
CA ASN A 165 -20.39 -9.96 7.72
C ASN A 165 -21.08 -10.65 6.52
N PHE A 166 -20.27 -11.27 5.65
CA PHE A 166 -20.73 -12.00 4.47
C PHE A 166 -20.87 -13.52 4.72
N THR A 167 -20.77 -14.00 5.96
CA THR A 167 -20.87 -15.45 6.20
C THR A 167 -22.32 -15.92 6.04
N THR A 168 -22.50 -17.03 5.35
CA THR A 168 -23.80 -17.72 5.19
C THR A 168 -24.08 -18.73 6.30
N GLY A 169 -23.22 -18.81 7.33
CA GLY A 169 -23.37 -19.77 8.43
C GLY A 169 -24.29 -19.26 9.53
N GLN A 170 -25.56 -19.69 9.48
CA GLN A 170 -26.23 -20.18 10.69
C GLN A 170 -25.93 -21.67 10.84
#